data_AF-A0A1B7W9V1-F1
#
_entry.id   AF-A0A1B7W9V1-F1
#
_cell.length_a   1.000
_cell.length_b   1.000
_cell.length_c   1.000
_cell.angle_alpha   90.00
_cell.angle_beta   90.00
_cell.angle_gamma   90.00
#
_symmetry.space_group_name_H-M   'P 1'
#
loop_
_entity.id
_entity.type
_entity.pdbx_description
1 polymer ?
#
loop_
_entity_poly.entity_id
_entity_poly.type
_entity_poly.pdbx_seq_one_letter_code
_entity_poly.pdbx_strand_id
1 'polypeptide(L)'
;MGIKIEVTQPDGTTEVHDGNDDQDAPDTGADEPAEEHQADADPAPDAEAAPNEEPDPATADEVTVSIGDEAPPPDETERAPEWVRDLRRQHRELQKKVREYEAREQQAAPAGPKQVGPKPRLEDHDYDTDKYEAALDAWHRTKVEAEKAASEAQARADAEARAWQAKLDSYDKAKAELKVRDYDDAEFTVQQA
;
A
#
# COMPACT_ATOMS: atom_id res chain seq x y z
N MET A 1 -27.32 4.98 16.10
CA MET A 1 -26.65 5.48 14.87
C MET A 1 -27.35 4.84 13.68
N GLY A 2 -28.35 5.52 13.12
CA GLY A 2 -29.08 5.05 11.94
C GLY A 2 -28.33 5.45 10.67
N ILE A 3 -28.18 4.50 9.75
CA ILE A 3 -27.49 4.71 8.47
C ILE A 3 -28.46 5.44 7.54
N LYS A 4 -28.16 6.70 7.21
CA LYS A 4 -28.89 7.44 6.16
C LYS A 4 -28.32 7.03 4.81
N ILE A 5 -29.14 6.41 3.98
CA ILE A 5 -28.80 6.08 2.60
C ILE A 5 -29.44 7.13 1.71
N GLU A 6 -28.63 8.04 1.17
CA GLU A 6 -29.08 9.00 0.16
C GLU A 6 -28.99 8.35 -1.22
N VAL A 7 -30.13 8.17 -1.88
CA VAL A 7 -30.20 7.72 -3.28
C VAL A 7 -30.75 8.86 -4.12
N THR A 8 -29.87 9.48 -4.93
CA THR A 8 -30.25 10.54 -5.87
C THR A 8 -30.70 9.93 -7.20
N GLN A 9 -31.96 10.16 -7.58
CA GLN A 9 -32.50 9.82 -8.90
C GLN A 9 -32.13 10.89 -9.96
N PRO A 10 -32.11 10.54 -11.25
CA PRO A 10 -31.57 11.40 -12.32
C PRO A 10 -32.41 12.66 -12.62
N ASP A 11 -33.56 12.85 -11.98
CA ASP A 11 -34.43 14.02 -12.12
C ASP A 11 -34.23 15.07 -11.01
N GLY A 12 -33.29 14.87 -10.09
CA GLY A 12 -32.89 15.87 -9.08
C GLY A 12 -33.87 16.03 -7.92
N THR A 13 -34.86 15.16 -7.79
CA THR A 13 -35.77 15.14 -6.64
C THR A 13 -35.14 14.29 -5.52
N THR A 14 -34.77 14.93 -4.40
CA THR A 14 -34.30 14.23 -3.19
C THR A 14 -35.49 13.89 -2.30
N GLU A 15 -35.91 12.62 -2.30
CA GLU A 15 -36.93 12.10 -1.39
C GLU A 15 -36.25 11.45 -0.18
N VAL A 16 -36.44 12.03 1.00
CA VAL A 16 -35.89 11.49 2.26
C VAL A 16 -36.94 10.58 2.88
N HIS A 17 -36.72 9.27 2.81
CA HIS A 17 -37.60 8.28 3.43
C HIS A 17 -37.10 7.95 4.84
N ASP A 18 -37.63 8.64 5.85
CA ASP A 18 -37.33 8.39 7.26
C ASP A 18 -38.35 7.38 7.81
N GLY A 19 -37.94 6.11 7.85
CA GLY A 19 -38.74 5.04 8.46
C GLY A 19 -38.43 4.92 9.94
N ASN A 20 -39.19 5.61 10.80
CA ASN A 20 -39.56 5.13 12.13
C ASN A 20 -40.70 5.98 12.75
N ASP A 21 -41.92 5.46 12.66
CA ASP A 21 -43.12 5.88 13.40
C ASP A 21 -43.08 5.20 14.78
N ASP A 22 -43.05 5.96 15.89
CA ASP A 22 -43.83 5.73 17.14
C ASP A 22 -43.43 6.71 18.28
N GLN A 23 -44.44 7.45 18.75
CA GLN A 23 -44.74 7.98 20.12
C GLN A 23 -44.12 9.28 20.66
N ASP A 24 -44.98 10.32 20.66
CA ASP A 24 -45.60 10.96 21.85
C ASP A 24 -44.74 11.17 23.13
N ALA A 25 -44.32 12.43 23.39
CA ALA A 25 -44.64 13.21 24.61
C ALA A 25 -43.74 14.48 24.72
N PRO A 26 -44.25 15.63 25.21
CA PRO A 26 -43.56 16.92 25.18
C PRO A 26 -42.93 17.37 26.53
N ASP A 27 -42.09 18.39 26.43
CA ASP A 27 -41.79 19.44 27.44
C ASP A 27 -40.87 19.07 28.62
N THR A 28 -39.66 19.62 28.63
CA THR A 28 -39.12 20.35 29.79
C THR A 28 -37.86 21.13 29.42
N GLY A 29 -37.91 22.45 29.62
CA GLY A 29 -36.78 23.37 29.48
C GLY A 29 -35.84 23.43 30.68
N ALA A 30 -34.62 23.87 30.42
CA ALA A 30 -33.63 24.54 31.29
C ALA A 30 -32.31 24.59 30.48
N ASP A 31 -31.90 25.68 29.86
CA ASP A 31 -31.36 26.94 30.42
C ASP A 31 -29.99 26.78 31.12
N GLU A 32 -28.95 27.14 30.36
CA GLU A 32 -27.64 27.75 30.72
C GLU A 32 -26.62 27.03 31.67
N PRO A 33 -25.33 27.46 31.73
CA PRO A 33 -24.45 28.08 30.71
C PRO A 33 -23.01 27.49 30.70
N ALA A 34 -22.17 28.04 29.80
CA ALA A 34 -20.72 27.93 29.80
C ALA A 34 -20.05 28.76 30.93
N GLU A 35 -18.90 28.33 31.46
CA GLU A 35 -17.90 29.24 32.06
C GLU A 35 -16.51 28.60 32.21
N GLU A 36 -15.54 29.45 32.52
CA GLU A 36 -14.13 29.51 32.14
C GLU A 36 -13.08 28.86 33.09
N HIS A 37 -11.87 28.73 32.54
CA HIS A 37 -10.52 28.90 33.14
C HIS A 37 -10.32 28.88 34.67
N GLN A 38 -9.32 28.10 35.13
CA GLN A 38 -8.20 28.66 35.93
C GLN A 38 -6.98 27.73 36.02
N ALA A 39 -5.85 28.35 36.37
CA ALA A 39 -4.48 28.01 36.02
C ALA A 39 -3.62 27.51 37.21
N ASP A 40 -2.32 27.37 36.92
CA ASP A 40 -1.14 27.31 37.80
C ASP A 40 -0.71 25.95 38.40
N ALA A 41 0.47 25.46 37.99
CA ALA A 41 1.70 25.57 38.80
C ALA A 41 2.94 24.92 38.12
N ASP A 42 4.07 25.59 38.29
CA ASP A 42 5.44 25.44 37.75
C ASP A 42 6.16 24.08 38.03
N PRO A 43 7.28 23.76 37.32
CA PRO A 43 8.00 22.49 37.39
C PRO A 43 9.26 22.50 38.29
N ALA A 44 9.82 21.29 38.44
CA ALA A 44 11.11 20.90 39.03
C ALA A 44 11.14 20.66 40.56
N PRO A 45 11.84 19.59 40.98
CA PRO A 45 13.20 19.84 41.42
C PRO A 45 14.26 18.93 40.77
N ASP A 46 15.40 19.57 40.56
CA ASP A 46 16.73 19.05 40.30
C ASP A 46 17.23 18.22 41.49
N ALA A 47 17.82 17.05 41.21
CA ALA A 47 18.56 16.26 42.18
C ALA A 47 19.90 15.86 41.56
N GLU A 48 20.95 16.43 42.15
CA GLU A 48 22.35 16.31 41.78
C GLU A 48 22.93 14.88 41.87
N ALA A 49 23.95 14.67 41.02
CA ALA A 49 25.24 14.01 41.30
C ALA A 49 25.37 12.47 41.34
N ALA A 50 25.82 11.96 40.18
CA ALA A 50 27.06 11.18 39.97
C ALA A 50 27.14 9.69 40.39
N PRO A 51 28.05 8.92 39.79
CA PRO A 51 28.05 8.43 38.41
C PRO A 51 27.86 6.90 38.41
N ASN A 52 26.84 6.39 37.70
CA ASN A 52 26.69 4.95 37.53
C ASN A 52 27.74 4.48 36.51
N GLU A 53 28.59 3.55 36.95
CA GLU A 53 29.69 2.94 36.20
C GLU A 53 29.32 2.60 34.76
N GLU A 54 30.24 2.92 33.84
CA GLU A 54 30.26 2.36 32.49
C GLU A 54 30.13 0.83 32.60
N PRO A 55 29.19 0.19 31.90
CA PRO A 55 29.21 -1.26 31.78
C PRO A 55 30.43 -1.62 30.93
N ASP A 56 31.44 -2.20 31.59
CA ASP A 56 32.53 -2.92 30.96
C ASP A 56 31.94 -3.89 29.90
N PRO A 57 32.25 -3.75 28.60
CA PRO A 57 31.68 -4.59 27.55
C PRO A 57 32.29 -6.01 27.52
N ALA A 58 32.72 -6.52 28.67
CA ALA A 58 33.53 -7.73 28.76
C ALA A 58 32.76 -9.01 29.10
N THR A 59 31.49 -8.97 29.51
CA THR A 59 30.75 -10.20 29.87
C THR A 59 29.23 -10.08 29.63
N ALA A 60 28.82 -9.86 28.39
CA ALA A 60 27.55 -10.41 27.92
C ALA A 60 27.91 -11.69 27.19
N ASP A 61 27.52 -12.84 27.74
CA ASP A 61 27.68 -14.16 27.14
C ASP A 61 27.11 -14.16 25.71
N GLU A 62 27.96 -13.87 24.73
CA GLU A 62 27.73 -14.17 23.33
C GLU A 62 27.76 -15.69 23.22
N VAL A 63 26.58 -16.30 23.22
CA VAL A 63 26.41 -17.71 22.88
C VAL A 63 26.75 -17.86 21.40
N THR A 64 28.05 -17.95 21.11
CA THR A 64 28.57 -18.45 19.85
C THR A 64 28.31 -19.94 19.85
N VAL A 65 27.19 -20.33 19.23
CA VAL A 65 27.02 -21.73 18.82
C VAL A 65 27.97 -21.95 17.64
N SER A 66 29.23 -22.25 17.95
CA SER A 66 30.19 -22.78 16.97
C SER A 66 29.73 -24.17 16.56
N ILE A 67 28.83 -24.23 15.58
CA ILE A 67 28.58 -25.44 14.79
C ILE A 67 29.84 -25.66 13.96
N GLY A 68 30.79 -26.42 14.50
CA GLY A 68 31.96 -26.92 13.77
C GLY A 68 32.92 -25.83 13.30
N ASP A 69 33.80 -25.40 14.21
CA ASP A 69 35.07 -24.76 13.84
C ASP A 69 36.01 -25.85 13.26
N GLU A 70 35.80 -26.18 11.99
CA GLU A 70 36.77 -26.91 11.16
C GLU A 70 37.24 -25.90 10.10
N ALA A 71 38.43 -25.33 10.31
CA ALA A 71 39.11 -24.55 9.29
C ALA A 71 39.07 -25.30 7.95
N PRO A 72 38.74 -24.65 6.81
CA PRO A 72 38.62 -25.35 5.54
C PRO A 72 39.94 -26.07 5.25
N PRO A 73 39.94 -27.41 5.11
CA PRO A 73 41.16 -28.16 4.86
C PRO A 73 41.82 -27.63 3.58
N PRO A 74 43.15 -27.40 3.61
CA PRO A 74 43.87 -26.88 2.46
C PRO A 74 43.88 -27.92 1.34
N ASP A 75 43.36 -27.52 0.18
CA ASP A 75 43.55 -28.12 -1.15
C ASP A 75 43.80 -29.65 -1.20
N GLU A 76 42.75 -30.44 -0.96
CA GLU A 76 42.60 -31.74 -1.63
C GLU A 76 41.22 -31.80 -2.29
N THR A 77 41.22 -32.06 -3.60
CA THR A 77 40.06 -32.18 -4.48
C THR A 77 39.11 -33.31 -4.06
N GLU A 78 38.38 -33.15 -2.96
CA GLU A 78 37.09 -33.82 -2.82
C GLU A 78 36.12 -33.09 -3.75
N ARG A 79 36.14 -33.56 -5.01
CA ARG A 79 35.27 -33.08 -6.08
C ARG A 79 33.84 -33.07 -5.54
N ALA A 80 33.31 -31.87 -5.27
CA ALA A 80 31.98 -31.73 -4.71
C ALA A 80 31.02 -32.60 -5.54
N PRO A 81 30.15 -33.40 -4.89
CA PRO A 81 29.32 -34.35 -5.60
C PRO A 81 28.51 -33.62 -6.66
N GLU A 82 28.33 -34.25 -7.83
CA GLU A 82 27.85 -33.58 -9.04
C GLU A 82 26.52 -32.83 -8.81
N TRP A 83 25.64 -33.34 -7.93
CA TRP A 83 24.39 -32.66 -7.54
C TRP A 83 24.61 -31.30 -6.86
N VAL A 84 25.67 -31.13 -6.05
CA VAL A 84 26.03 -29.83 -5.44
C VAL A 84 26.58 -28.87 -6.51
N ARG A 85 27.30 -29.38 -7.51
CA ARG A 85 27.83 -28.58 -8.61
C ARG A 85 26.70 -28.08 -9.50
N ASP A 86 25.74 -28.94 -9.79
CA ASP A 86 24.52 -28.60 -10.52
C ASP A 86 23.65 -27.64 -9.72
N LEU A 87 23.52 -27.81 -8.41
CA LEU A 87 22.83 -26.85 -7.55
C LEU A 87 23.50 -25.46 -7.60
N ARG A 88 24.83 -25.38 -7.52
CA ARG A 88 25.58 -24.11 -7.65
C ARG A 88 25.44 -23.52 -9.06
N ARG A 89 25.33 -24.34 -10.10
CA ARG A 89 25.07 -23.90 -11.48
C ARG A 89 23.67 -23.29 -11.58
N GLN A 90 22.65 -24.01 -11.13
CA GLN A 90 21.26 -23.54 -11.11
C GLN A 90 21.11 -22.26 -10.29
N HIS A 91 21.73 -22.19 -9.11
CA HIS A 91 21.69 -20.99 -8.27
C HIS A 91 22.27 -19.77 -8.98
N ARG A 92 23.40 -19.93 -9.68
CA ARG A 92 23.99 -18.83 -10.48
C ARG A 92 23.12 -18.43 -11.66
N GLU A 93 22.47 -19.38 -12.32
CA GLU A 93 21.52 -19.10 -13.41
C GLU A 93 20.27 -18.37 -12.89
N LEU A 94 19.73 -18.82 -11.76
CA LEU A 94 18.61 -18.15 -11.09
C LEU A 94 19.00 -16.73 -10.66
N GLN A 95 20.16 -16.55 -10.03
CA GLN A 95 20.65 -15.21 -9.67
C GLN A 95 20.82 -14.28 -10.88
N LYS A 96 21.29 -14.81 -12.01
CA LYS A 96 21.38 -14.03 -13.26
C LYS A 96 20.01 -13.63 -13.77
N LYS A 97 19.05 -14.56 -13.78
CA LYS A 97 17.67 -14.29 -14.18
C LYS A 97 17.00 -13.29 -13.25
N VAL A 98 17.17 -13.44 -11.93
CA VAL A 98 16.67 -12.48 -10.94
C VAL A 98 17.23 -11.08 -11.25
N ARG A 99 18.55 -10.96 -11.42
CA ARG A 99 19.16 -9.67 -11.80
C ARG A 99 18.65 -9.13 -13.13
N GLU A 100 18.42 -9.99 -14.12
CA GLU A 100 17.87 -9.60 -15.42
C GLU A 100 16.42 -9.12 -15.29
N TYR A 101 15.59 -9.81 -14.52
CA TYR A 101 14.21 -9.42 -14.24
C TYR A 101 14.16 -8.13 -13.43
N GLU A 102 14.97 -7.99 -12.39
CA GLU A 102 15.10 -6.75 -11.63
C GLU A 102 15.57 -5.59 -12.51
N ALA A 103 16.56 -5.81 -13.37
CA ALA A 103 17.01 -4.79 -14.33
C ALA A 103 15.92 -4.44 -15.34
N ARG A 104 15.15 -5.43 -15.80
CA ARG A 104 14.02 -5.22 -16.71
C ARG A 104 12.88 -4.49 -16.02
N GLU A 105 12.57 -4.80 -14.77
CA GLU A 105 11.57 -4.10 -13.98
C GLU A 105 12.01 -2.68 -13.64
N GLN A 106 13.30 -2.44 -13.37
CA GLN A 106 13.84 -1.10 -13.19
C GLN A 106 13.82 -0.27 -14.48
N GLN A 107 14.09 -0.90 -15.63
CA GLN A 107 14.00 -0.24 -16.95
C GLN A 107 12.55 -0.05 -17.42
N ALA A 108 11.65 -0.97 -17.06
CA ALA A 108 10.23 -0.92 -17.34
C ALA A 108 9.43 -0.21 -16.26
N ALA A 109 10.08 0.24 -15.18
CA ALA A 109 9.46 1.03 -14.14
C ALA A 109 8.87 2.26 -14.84
N PRO A 110 7.54 2.38 -14.89
CA PRO A 110 6.93 3.53 -15.54
C PRO A 110 7.47 4.75 -14.80
N ALA A 111 8.01 5.72 -15.54
CA ALA A 111 8.17 7.07 -15.01
C ALA A 111 6.84 7.39 -14.33
N GLY A 112 6.88 7.62 -13.02
CA GLY A 112 5.69 7.72 -12.18
C GLY A 112 4.67 8.69 -12.77
N PRO A 113 3.41 8.65 -12.32
CA PRO A 113 2.34 9.47 -12.89
C PRO A 113 2.83 10.91 -13.07
N LYS A 114 2.88 11.39 -14.33
CA LYS A 114 3.35 12.75 -14.64
C LYS A 114 2.47 13.73 -13.87
N GLN A 115 2.98 14.23 -12.75
CA GLN A 115 2.24 15.18 -11.93
C GLN A 115 2.15 16.48 -12.72
N VAL A 116 0.94 16.85 -13.11
CA VAL A 116 0.65 18.15 -13.68
C VAL A 116 0.86 19.15 -12.55
N GLY A 117 1.91 19.97 -12.66
CA GLY A 117 2.20 21.03 -11.69
C GLY A 117 1.07 22.08 -11.62
N PRO A 118 1.17 23.07 -10.73
CA PRO A 118 0.21 24.17 -10.69
C PRO A 118 0.16 24.91 -12.03
N LYS A 119 -1.01 25.47 -12.36
CA LYS A 119 -1.16 26.30 -13.57
C LYS A 119 -0.15 27.47 -13.51
N PRO A 120 0.66 27.70 -14.55
CA PRO A 120 1.54 28.86 -14.62
C PRO A 120 0.77 30.14 -14.38
N ARG A 121 1.37 31.10 -13.68
CA ARG A 121 0.82 32.44 -13.47
C ARG A 121 1.73 33.47 -14.12
N LEU A 122 1.17 34.62 -14.46
CA LEU A 122 1.92 35.66 -15.18
C LEU A 122 3.00 36.29 -14.28
N GLU A 123 2.75 36.34 -12.97
CA GLU A 123 3.71 36.84 -11.98
C GLU A 123 4.98 35.99 -11.89
N ASP A 124 4.91 34.70 -12.20
CA ASP A 124 6.03 33.76 -12.15
C ASP A 124 6.98 33.91 -13.36
N HIS A 125 6.59 34.71 -14.36
CA HIS A 125 7.31 34.91 -15.62
C HIS A 125 7.69 36.38 -15.85
N ASP A 126 7.94 37.14 -14.78
CA ASP A 126 8.33 38.56 -14.85
C ASP A 126 7.32 39.45 -15.59
N TYR A 127 6.03 39.09 -15.58
CA TYR A 127 4.98 39.73 -16.38
C TYR A 127 5.25 39.74 -17.89
N ASP A 128 6.07 38.80 -18.37
CA ASP A 128 6.32 38.56 -19.80
C ASP A 128 5.20 37.70 -20.38
N THR A 129 4.30 38.33 -21.16
CA THR A 129 3.16 37.66 -21.78
C THR A 129 3.58 36.50 -22.68
N ASP A 130 4.65 36.67 -23.47
CA ASP A 130 5.07 35.65 -24.44
C ASP A 130 5.58 34.39 -23.72
N LYS A 131 6.33 34.56 -22.63
CA LYS A 131 6.80 33.43 -21.80
C LYS A 131 5.65 32.74 -21.06
N TYR A 132 4.69 33.51 -20.55
CA TYR A 132 3.52 32.98 -19.88
C TYR A 132 2.64 32.14 -20.82
N GLU A 133 2.36 32.63 -22.03
CA GLU A 133 1.59 31.88 -23.03
C GLU A 133 2.29 30.57 -23.41
N ALA A 134 3.62 30.61 -23.63
CA ALA A 134 4.40 29.41 -23.91
C ALA A 134 4.36 28.40 -22.75
N ALA A 135 4.46 28.87 -21.50
CA ALA A 135 4.37 28.03 -20.32
C ALA A 135 2.97 27.42 -20.14
N LEU A 136 1.92 28.20 -20.41
CA LEU A 136 0.53 27.78 -20.31
C LEU A 136 0.19 26.72 -21.37
N ASP A 137 0.70 26.87 -22.59
CA ASP A 137 0.59 25.85 -23.64
C ASP A 137 1.30 24.56 -23.26
N ALA A 138 2.52 24.65 -22.73
CA ALA A 138 3.27 23.49 -22.24
C ALA A 138 2.52 22.79 -21.08
N TRP A 139 1.92 23.56 -20.19
CA TRP A 139 1.10 23.04 -19.09
C TRP A 139 -0.14 22.32 -19.59
N HIS A 140 -0.89 22.88 -20.54
CA HIS A 140 -2.04 22.23 -21.15
C HIS A 140 -1.66 20.92 -21.85
N ARG A 141 -0.55 20.88 -22.60
CA ARG A 141 -0.05 19.65 -23.24
C ARG A 141 0.28 18.59 -22.19
N THR A 142 1.00 18.96 -21.14
CA THR A 142 1.35 18.06 -20.04
C THR A 142 0.09 17.54 -19.33
N LYS A 143 -0.92 18.40 -19.15
CA LYS A 143 -2.20 18.02 -18.56
C LYS A 143 -2.94 16.98 -19.40
N VAL A 144 -3.07 17.21 -20.71
CA VAL A 144 -3.74 16.27 -21.62
C VAL A 144 -2.99 14.93 -21.68
N GLU A 145 -1.66 14.96 -21.71
CA GLU A 145 -0.85 13.73 -21.65
C GLU A 145 -1.05 12.96 -20.34
N ALA A 146 -1.07 13.66 -19.21
CA ALA A 146 -1.29 13.05 -17.90
C ALA A 146 -2.70 12.48 -17.75
N GLU A 147 -3.73 13.21 -18.20
CA GLU A 147 -5.12 12.74 -18.20
C GLU A 147 -5.30 11.52 -19.11
N LYS A 148 -4.68 11.52 -20.29
CA LYS A 148 -4.69 10.36 -21.19
C LYS A 148 -4.01 9.15 -20.54
N ALA A 149 -2.84 9.34 -19.93
CA ALA A 149 -2.13 8.27 -19.23
C ALA A 149 -2.94 7.73 -18.04
N ALA A 150 -3.59 8.60 -17.27
CA ALA A 150 -4.45 8.22 -16.16
C ALA A 150 -5.69 7.45 -16.64
N SER A 151 -6.34 7.91 -17.71
CA SER A 151 -7.47 7.24 -18.32
C SER A 151 -7.10 5.85 -18.87
N GLU A 152 -5.96 5.73 -19.54
CA GLU A 152 -5.46 4.43 -20.02
C GLU A 152 -5.13 3.47 -18.86
N ALA A 153 -4.52 3.98 -17.78
CA ALA A 153 -4.24 3.18 -16.59
C ALA A 153 -5.53 2.68 -15.93
N GLN A 154 -6.54 3.55 -15.80
CA GLN A 154 -7.84 3.18 -15.25
C GLN A 154 -8.56 2.17 -16.16
N ALA A 155 -8.55 2.37 -17.48
CA ALA A 155 -9.13 1.43 -18.42
C ALA A 155 -8.48 0.04 -18.36
N ARG A 156 -7.16 -0.03 -18.14
CA ARG A 156 -6.44 -1.31 -17.92
C ARG A 156 -6.85 -1.96 -16.61
N ALA A 157 -6.89 -1.20 -15.51
CA ALA A 157 -7.33 -1.71 -14.21
C ALA A 157 -8.78 -2.26 -14.28
N ASP A 158 -9.68 -1.53 -14.93
CA ASP A 158 -11.07 -1.96 -15.13
C ASP A 158 -11.15 -3.21 -16.01
N ALA A 159 -10.33 -3.32 -17.06
CA ALA A 159 -10.28 -4.49 -17.91
C ALA A 159 -9.75 -5.73 -17.16
N GLU A 160 -8.72 -5.57 -16.34
CA GLU A 160 -8.18 -6.63 -15.49
C GLU A 160 -9.19 -7.07 -14.43
N ALA A 161 -9.86 -6.13 -13.76
CA ALA A 161 -10.92 -6.41 -12.81
C ALA A 161 -12.09 -7.18 -13.45
N ARG A 162 -12.53 -6.76 -14.64
CA ARG A 162 -13.57 -7.48 -15.40
C ARG A 162 -13.11 -8.87 -15.83
N ALA A 163 -11.86 -9.02 -16.28
CA ALA A 163 -11.32 -10.32 -16.66
C ALA A 163 -11.19 -11.25 -15.46
N TRP A 164 -10.83 -10.72 -14.29
CA TRP A 164 -10.81 -11.47 -13.04
C TRP A 164 -12.22 -11.89 -12.61
N GLN A 165 -13.18 -10.97 -12.64
CA GLN A 165 -14.56 -11.28 -12.33
C GLN A 165 -15.13 -12.36 -13.26
N ALA A 166 -14.87 -12.26 -14.56
CA ALA A 166 -15.28 -13.29 -15.52
C ALA A 166 -14.66 -14.67 -15.22
N LYS A 167 -13.43 -14.73 -14.70
CA LYS A 167 -12.82 -15.98 -14.25
C LYS A 167 -13.54 -16.55 -13.04
N LEU A 168 -13.85 -15.71 -12.04
CA LEU A 168 -14.62 -16.12 -10.86
C LEU A 168 -16.00 -16.64 -11.27
N ASP A 169 -16.72 -15.90 -12.09
CA ASP A 169 -18.04 -16.30 -12.58
C ASP A 169 -17.97 -17.63 -13.36
N SER A 170 -16.92 -17.83 -14.15
CA SER A 170 -16.70 -19.08 -14.89
C SER A 170 -16.39 -20.26 -13.97
N TYR A 171 -15.61 -20.03 -12.91
CA TYR A 171 -15.28 -21.01 -11.90
C TYR A 171 -16.53 -21.39 -11.10
N ASP A 172 -17.30 -20.40 -10.64
CA ASP A 172 -18.56 -20.61 -9.91
C ASP A 172 -19.57 -21.38 -10.75
N LYS A 173 -19.66 -21.07 -12.05
CA LYS A 173 -20.49 -21.84 -12.98
C LYS A 173 -20.02 -23.29 -13.12
N ALA A 174 -18.72 -23.52 -13.30
CA ALA A 174 -18.17 -24.87 -13.43
C ALA A 174 -18.36 -25.69 -12.13
N LYS A 175 -18.16 -25.07 -10.97
CA LYS A 175 -18.48 -25.63 -9.65
C LYS A 175 -19.95 -26.04 -9.56
N ALA A 176 -20.86 -25.14 -9.95
CA ALA A 176 -22.29 -25.40 -9.90
C ALA A 176 -22.76 -26.47 -10.91
N GLU A 177 -22.04 -26.66 -12.02
CA GLU A 177 -22.33 -27.68 -13.03
C GLU A 177 -21.83 -29.07 -12.63
N LEU A 178 -20.64 -29.15 -11.98
CA LEU A 178 -20.01 -30.41 -11.60
C LEU A 178 -20.85 -31.19 -10.56
N LYS A 179 -21.56 -30.50 -9.65
CA LYS A 179 -22.52 -31.08 -8.67
C LYS A 179 -22.04 -32.34 -7.95
N VAL A 180 -20.73 -32.47 -7.72
CA VAL A 180 -20.15 -33.59 -6.97
C VAL A 180 -20.26 -33.29 -5.48
N ARG A 181 -20.78 -34.24 -4.71
CA ARG A 181 -21.11 -34.05 -3.28
C ARG A 181 -19.90 -33.69 -2.41
N ASP A 182 -18.73 -34.21 -2.78
CA ASP A 182 -17.48 -34.03 -2.02
C ASP A 182 -16.57 -32.95 -2.67
N TYR A 183 -17.11 -32.15 -3.60
CA TYR A 183 -16.34 -31.10 -4.29
C TYR A 183 -15.80 -30.04 -3.33
N ASP A 184 -16.66 -29.57 -2.40
CA ASP A 184 -16.27 -28.54 -1.43
C ASP A 184 -15.17 -29.03 -0.47
N ASP A 185 -15.22 -30.31 -0.07
CA ASP A 185 -14.19 -30.93 0.77
C ASP A 185 -12.85 -31.11 0.01
N ALA A 186 -12.92 -31.48 -1.28
CA ALA A 186 -11.74 -31.60 -2.13
C ALA A 186 -11.08 -30.24 -2.40
N GLU A 187 -11.86 -29.20 -2.69
CA GLU A 187 -11.38 -27.81 -2.83
C GLU A 187 -10.75 -27.28 -1.54
N PHE A 188 -11.37 -27.52 -0.39
CA PHE A 188 -10.82 -27.11 0.90
C PHE A 188 -9.43 -27.70 1.15
N THR A 189 -9.22 -28.96 0.80
CA THR A 189 -7.92 -29.63 0.95
C THR A 189 -6.85 -29.02 0.04
N VAL A 190 -7.22 -28.59 -1.18
CA VAL A 190 -6.29 -27.96 -2.13
C VAL A 190 -5.95 -26.52 -1.71
N GLN A 191 -6.91 -25.77 -1.16
CA GLN A 191 -6.68 -24.39 -0.72
C GLN A 191 -5.82 -24.27 0.55
N GLN A 192 -5.70 -25.36 1.33
CA GLN A 192 -4.90 -25.42 2.56
C GLN A 192 -3.51 -26.04 2.39
N ALA A 193 -3.18 -26.57 1.21
CA ALA A 193 -1.88 -27.18 0.89
C ALA A 193 -0.87 -26.15 0.36
#